data_AF-A0A016TAA7-F1
#
_entry.id   AF-A0A016TAA7-F1
#
_cell.length_a   1.000
_cell.length_b   1.000
_cell.length_c   1.000
_cell.angle_alpha   90.00
_cell.angle_beta   90.00
_cell.angle_gamma   90.00
#
_symmetry.space_group_name_H-M   'P 1'
#
loop_
_entity.id
_entity.type
_entity.pdbx_description
1 polymer ?
#
loop_
_entity_poly.entity_id
_entity_poly.type
_entity_poly.pdbx_seq_one_letter_code
_entity_poly.pdbx_strand_id
1 'polypeptide(L)' 'MRRSPPHPTRKALEMEVTGKRLRGAPKKRWKDTVCKDMRELAVTRDDAQDRGQWRERTKTADAGTDAEEKKKKIKRVS' A
#
# COMPACT_ATOMS: atom_id res chain seq x y z
N MET A 1 -3.57 -42.85 3.23
CA MET A 1 -3.68 -42.23 4.58
C MET A 1 -4.53 -40.98 4.51
N ARG A 2 -5.63 -40.91 5.27
CA ARG A 2 -6.40 -39.66 5.45
C ARG A 2 -5.66 -38.79 6.48
N ARG A 3 -5.56 -37.49 6.24
CA ARG A 3 -4.84 -36.56 7.13
C ARG A 3 -5.58 -36.42 8.47
N SER A 4 -4.82 -36.37 9.57
CA SER A 4 -5.34 -36.29 10.94
C SER A 4 -6.20 -35.03 11.17
N PRO A 5 -7.28 -35.07 11.98
CA PRO A 5 -8.20 -33.95 12.15
C PRO A 5 -7.58 -32.58 12.51
N PRO A 6 -6.58 -32.45 13.39
CA PRO A 6 -5.96 -31.15 13.71
C PRO A 6 -4.96 -30.66 12.65
N HIS A 7 -4.94 -31.24 11.44
CA HIS A 7 -3.99 -30.85 10.40
C HIS A 7 -4.25 -29.41 9.91
N PRO A 8 -3.22 -28.55 9.79
CA PRO A 8 -3.38 -27.14 9.44
C PRO A 8 -4.09 -26.92 8.10
N THR A 9 -3.90 -27.81 7.12
CA THR A 9 -4.64 -27.78 5.84
C THR A 9 -6.15 -27.94 6.04
N ARG A 10 -6.60 -28.77 6.99
CA ARG A 10 -8.02 -28.98 7.25
C ARG A 10 -8.63 -27.76 7.93
N LYS A 11 -7.92 -27.17 8.89
CA LYS A 11 -8.28 -25.90 9.51
C LYS A 11 -8.36 -24.75 8.50
N ALA A 12 -7.44 -24.69 7.54
CA ALA A 12 -7.47 -23.67 6.47
C ALA A 12 -8.62 -23.90 5.47
N LEU A 13 -9.03 -25.15 5.25
CA LEU A 13 -10.16 -25.49 4.38
C LEU A 13 -11.51 -25.16 5.04
N GLU A 14 -11.63 -25.38 6.35
CA GLU A 14 -12.83 -25.08 7.15
C GLU A 14 -12.92 -23.60 7.55
N MET A 15 -11.86 -22.81 7.32
CA MET A 15 -11.82 -21.39 7.67
C MET A 15 -12.61 -20.56 6.64
N GLU A 16 -13.78 -20.06 7.06
CA GLU A 16 -14.55 -19.08 6.32
C GLU A 16 -13.94 -17.69 6.51
N VAL A 17 -13.30 -17.16 5.47
CA VAL A 17 -12.76 -15.79 5.49
C VAL A 17 -13.87 -14.83 5.08
N THR A 18 -14.45 -14.14 6.07
CA THR A 18 -15.45 -13.10 5.84
C THR A 18 -14.80 -11.90 5.14
N GLY A 19 -15.26 -11.59 3.93
CA GLY A 19 -14.84 -10.42 3.17
C GLY A 19 -14.60 -10.69 1.68
N LYS A 20 -15.15 -9.83 0.81
CA LYS A 20 -14.85 -9.87 -0.63
C LYS A 20 -13.39 -9.46 -0.85
N ARG A 21 -12.51 -10.44 -1.08
CA ARG A 21 -11.18 -10.16 -1.65
C ARG A 21 -11.37 -9.46 -2.99
N LEU A 22 -10.88 -8.23 -3.11
CA LEU A 22 -10.85 -7.53 -4.40
C LEU A 22 -10.08 -8.39 -5.39
N ARG A 23 -10.77 -8.87 -6.44
CA ARG A 23 -10.15 -9.58 -7.55
C ARG A 23 -9.47 -8.55 -8.45
N GLY A 24 -8.23 -8.83 -8.83
CA GLY A 24 -7.45 -8.01 -9.75
C GLY A 24 -6.26 -7.30 -9.11
N ALA A 25 -5.50 -6.62 -9.95
CA ALA A 25 -4.31 -5.88 -9.54
C ALA A 25 -4.68 -4.70 -8.62
N PRO A 26 -3.78 -4.31 -7.68
CA PRO A 26 -3.93 -3.07 -6.95
C PRO A 26 -4.14 -1.91 -7.94
N LYS A 27 -5.24 -1.17 -7.79
CA LYS A 27 -5.55 0.01 -8.62
C LYS A 27 -4.61 1.20 -8.37
N LYS A 28 -3.45 0.99 -7.75
CA LYS A 28 -2.46 2.05 -7.53
C LYS A 28 -1.65 2.23 -8.80
N ARG A 29 -1.93 3.28 -9.56
CA ARG A 29 -1.05 3.70 -10.65
C ARG A 29 0.06 4.55 -10.07
N TRP A 30 1.29 4.39 -10.58
CA TRP A 30 2.41 5.24 -10.18
C TRP A 30 2.08 6.74 -10.34
N LYS A 31 1.29 7.08 -11.36
CA LYS A 31 0.79 8.44 -11.61
C LYS A 31 -0.05 8.99 -10.46
N ASP A 32 -0.88 8.15 -9.83
CA ASP A 32 -1.72 8.58 -8.71
C ASP A 32 -0.87 8.92 -7.48
N THR A 33 0.20 8.14 -7.25
CA THR A 33 1.19 8.44 -6.21
C THR A 33 1.91 9.75 -6.52
N VAL A 34 2.41 9.94 -7.74
CA VAL A 34 3.09 11.19 -8.14
C VAL A 34 2.16 12.40 -8.01
N CYS A 35 0.89 12.29 -8.41
CA CYS A 35 -0.07 13.38 -8.25
C CYS A 35 -0.36 13.71 -6.77
N LYS A 36 -0.37 12.70 -5.89
CA LYS A 36 -0.53 12.90 -4.45
C LYS A 36 0.69 13.61 -3.86
N ASP A 37 1.89 13.14 -4.20
CA ASP A 37 3.14 13.70 -3.69
C ASP A 37 3.33 15.14 -4.18
N MET A 38 3.01 15.44 -5.45
CA MET A 38 3.03 16.80 -5.98
C MET A 38 2.05 17.72 -5.23
N ARG A 39 0.89 17.21 -4.81
CA ARG A 39 -0.07 17.98 -4.02
C ARG A 39 0.41 18.20 -2.58
N GLU A 40 0.97 17.18 -1.95
CA GLU A 40 1.50 17.25 -0.57
C GLU A 40 2.71 18.19 -0.47
N LEU A 41 3.59 18.16 -1.48
CA LEU A 41 4.75 19.03 -1.56
C LEU A 41 4.44 20.41 -2.17
N ALA A 42 3.18 20.64 -2.58
CA ALA A 42 2.72 21.85 -3.26
C ALA A 42 3.63 22.25 -4.45
N VAL A 43 4.07 21.24 -5.22
CA VAL A 43 5.02 21.42 -6.33
C VAL A 43 4.26 21.43 -7.65
N THR A 44 4.55 22.43 -8.47
CA THR A 44 4.00 22.59 -9.82
C THR A 44 4.96 22.07 -10.88
N ARG A 45 4.50 21.95 -12.14
CA ARG A 45 5.39 21.57 -13.25
C ARG A 45 6.46 22.62 -13.54
N ASP A 46 6.19 23.88 -13.22
CA ASP A 46 7.11 24.99 -13.44
C ASP A 46 8.30 24.92 -12.48
N ASP A 47 8.09 24.43 -11.26
CA ASP A 47 9.15 24.17 -10.27
C ASP A 47 10.14 23.08 -10.72
N ALA A 48 9.77 22.24 -11.70
CA ALA A 48 10.68 21.25 -12.27
C ALA A 48 11.72 21.87 -13.22
N GLN A 49 11.54 23.12 -13.64
CA GLN A 49 12.51 23.86 -14.45
C GLN A 49 13.71 24.31 -13.60
N ASP A 50 13.50 24.56 -12.31
CA ASP A 50 14.59 24.85 -11.38
C ASP A 50 15.15 23.54 -10.80
N ARG A 51 16.27 23.10 -11.39
CA ARG A 51 16.96 21.87 -10.97
C ARG A 51 17.49 21.94 -9.53
N GLY A 52 17.81 23.13 -9.02
CA GLY A 52 18.30 23.32 -7.65
C GLY A 52 17.17 23.13 -6.64
N GLN A 53 16.07 23.86 -6.87
CA GLN A 53 14.86 23.77 -6.07
C GLN A 53 14.25 22.37 -6.11
N TRP A 54 14.24 21.73 -7.28
CA TRP A 54 13.75 20.36 -7.43
C TRP A 54 14.54 19.37 -6.58
N ARG A 55 15.87 19.47 -6.55
CA ARG A 55 16.74 18.60 -5.75
C ARG A 55 16.56 18.78 -4.25
N GLU A 56 16.26 19.99 -3.81
CA GLU A 56 16.00 20.29 -2.40
C GLU A 56 14.65 19.70 -1.96
N ARG A 57 13.59 19.89 -2.76
CA ARG A 57 12.24 19.41 -2.46
C ARG A 57 12.09 17.88 -2.55
N THR A 58 12.90 17.21 -3.37
CA THR A 58 12.87 15.73 -3.51
C THR A 58 13.93 14.99 -2.68
N LYS A 59 14.72 15.71 -1.85
CA LYS A 59 15.90 15.15 -1.19
C LYS A 59 15.61 14.12 -0.08
N THR A 60 14.39 14.05 0.42
CA THR A 60 14.04 13.14 1.52
C THR A 60 12.67 12.53 1.29
N ALA A 61 12.64 11.26 0.86
CA ALA A 61 11.50 10.41 1.13
C ALA A 61 11.78 9.72 2.48
N ASP A 62 10.92 9.95 3.49
CA ASP A 62 10.95 9.17 4.72
C ASP A 62 10.67 7.70 4.37
N ALA A 63 11.73 6.90 4.30
CA ALA A 63 11.64 5.47 4.09
C ALA A 63 11.11 4.81 5.36
N GLY A 64 9.81 4.94 5.69
CA GLY A 64 9.31 4.13 6.81
C GLY A 64 7.98 4.39 7.50
N THR A 65 6.91 4.91 6.88
CA THR A 65 5.62 5.02 7.63
C THR A 65 4.38 4.49 6.90
N ASP A 66 4.35 4.43 5.56
CA ASP A 66 3.17 3.93 4.80
C ASP A 66 2.89 2.42 4.92
N ALA A 67 3.84 1.64 5.44
CA ALA A 67 3.70 0.20 5.59
C ALA A 67 2.91 -0.21 6.85
N GLU A 68 2.80 0.67 7.85
CA GLU A 68 2.17 0.35 9.13
C GLU A 68 0.68 0.69 9.16
N GLU A 69 0.28 1.82 8.57
CA GLU A 69 -1.13 2.26 8.56
C GLU A 69 -2.05 1.27 7.84
N LYS A 70 -1.55 0.66 6.76
CA LYS A 70 -2.29 -0.38 6.02
C LYS A 70 -2.52 -1.64 6.86
N LYS A 71 -1.59 -2.02 7.73
CA LYS A 71 -1.77 -3.15 8.65
C LYS A 71 -2.85 -2.87 9.69
N LYS A 72 -2.93 -1.63 10.19
CA LYS A 72 -3.92 -1.22 11.21
C LYS A 72 -5.34 -1.11 10.63
N LYS A 73 -5.48 -0.66 9.37
CA LYS A 73 -6.78 -0.58 8.68
C LYS A 73 -7.33 -1.95 8.29
N ILE A 74 -6.47 -2.90 7.94
CA ILE A 74 -6.85 -4.30 7.72
C ILE A 74 -7.37 -4.94 9.03
N LYS A 75 -6.73 -4.68 10.18
CA LYS A 75 -7.16 -5.18 11.50
C LYS A 75 -8.43 -4.52 12.06
N ARG A 76 -8.81 -3.32 11.60
CA ARG A 76 -10.02 -2.59 12.05
C ARG A 76 -11.30 -2.97 11.30
N VAL A 77 -11.17 -3.66 10.17
CA VAL A 77 -12.28 -4.09 9.29
C VAL A 77 -12.47 -5.61 9.35
N SER A 78 -11.65 -6.31 10.14
CA SER A 78 -11.82 -7.73 10.51
C SER A 78 -12.44 -7.81 11.90
#